data_AF-A0A3Q0J4K6-F1
#
_entry.id   AF-A0A3Q0J4K6-F1
#
_cell.length_a   1.000
_cell.length_b   1.000
_cell.length_c   1.000
_cell.angle_alpha   90.00
_cell.angle_beta   90.00
_cell.angle_gamma   90.00
#
_symmetry.space_group_name_H-M   'P 1'
#
loop_
_entity.id
_entity.type
_entity.pdbx_description
1 polymer ?
#
loop_
_entity_poly.entity_id
_entity_poly.type
_entity_poly.pdbx_seq_one_letter_code
_entity_poly.pdbx_strand_id
1 'polypeptide(L)' 'MQYRVASLGFLYFRTPDAPGNTGLFDQLMALQWVHDNIEYFGGNRNNVTLFGESAGAVSVSFHLLSPLSRTCRCSIEWHH' A
#
# COMPACT_ATOMS: atom_id res chain seq x y z
N MET A 1 3.91 -6.79 -6.95
CA MET A 1 4.34 -5.38 -7.18
C MET A 1 5.66 -5.15 -6.47
N GLN A 2 6.51 -4.28 -7.00
CA GLN A 2 7.75 -3.88 -6.34
C GLN A 2 7.57 -2.49 -5.71
N TYR A 3 8.24 -2.23 -4.59
CA TYR A 3 8.32 -0.93 -3.95
C TYR A 3 9.77 -0.68 -3.52
N ARG A 4 10.17 0.58 -3.38
CA ARG A 4 11.53 0.91 -2.92
C ARG A 4 11.75 0.45 -1.47
N VAL A 5 12.92 -0.13 -1.22
CA VAL A 5 13.34 -0.66 0.09
C VAL A 5 14.59 0.05 0.60
N ALA A 6 14.99 -0.24 1.85
CA ALA A 6 16.17 0.33 2.51
C ALA A 6 16.15 1.88 2.48
N SER A 7 17.32 2.52 2.38
CA SER A 7 17.42 3.98 2.34
C SER A 7 16.65 4.60 1.17
N LEU A 8 16.65 3.95 -0.01
CA LEU A 8 15.92 4.46 -1.17
C LEU A 8 14.39 4.52 -0.96
N GLY A 9 13.84 3.69 -0.08
CA GLY A 9 12.41 3.66 0.24
C GLY A 9 12.04 4.46 1.48
N PHE A 10 12.96 4.60 2.45
CA PHE A 10 12.61 5.05 3.80
C PHE A 10 13.55 6.11 4.39
N LEU A 11 14.45 6.70 3.58
CA LEU A 11 15.30 7.80 4.03
C LEU A 11 14.48 9.02 4.44
N TYR A 12 14.77 9.56 5.62
CA TYR A 12 14.07 10.71 6.18
C TYR A 12 15.07 11.72 6.74
N PHE A 13 15.04 12.95 6.21
CA PHE A 13 15.86 14.07 6.70
C PHE A 13 15.03 15.28 7.15
N ARG A 14 13.69 15.15 7.25
CA ARG A 14 12.78 16.27 7.58
C ARG A 14 12.93 17.44 6.59
N THR A 15 13.27 17.15 5.34
CA THR A 15 13.28 18.12 4.25
C THR A 15 12.22 17.77 3.22
N PRO A 16 11.75 18.73 2.41
CA PRO A 16 10.82 18.46 1.31
C PRO A 16 11.37 17.44 0.29
N ASP A 17 12.69 17.40 0.09
CA ASP A 17 13.34 16.49 -0.86
C ASP A 17 13.54 15.06 -0.30
N ALA A 18 13.50 14.90 1.03
CA ALA A 18 13.59 13.61 1.71
C ALA A 18 12.55 13.51 2.85
N PRO A 19 11.25 13.48 2.50
CA PRO A 19 10.15 13.46 3.48
C PRO A 19 9.91 12.07 4.09
N GLY A 20 10.61 11.03 3.60
CA GLY A 20 10.44 9.64 4.04
C GLY A 20 9.23 8.94 3.43
N ASN A 21 9.05 7.68 3.82
CA ASN A 21 7.92 6.82 3.44
C ASN A 21 7.71 6.62 1.93
N THR A 22 8.72 6.89 1.12
CA THR A 22 8.66 6.76 -0.33
C THR A 22 8.26 5.35 -0.77
N GLY A 23 8.72 4.31 -0.06
CA GLY A 23 8.31 2.93 -0.28
C GLY A 23 6.82 2.69 0.00
N LEU A 24 6.23 3.32 1.02
CA LEU A 24 4.79 3.24 1.28
C LEU A 24 3.98 4.00 0.23
N PHE A 25 4.50 5.10 -0.32
CA PHE A 25 3.87 5.79 -1.44
C PHE A 25 3.90 4.99 -2.73
N ASP A 26 4.97 4.23 -2.99
CA ASP A 26 5.01 3.28 -4.11
C ASP A 26 3.91 2.22 -3.94
N GLN A 27 3.73 1.70 -2.73
CA GLN A 27 2.68 0.74 -2.42
C GLN A 27 1.29 1.35 -2.60
N LEU A 28 1.07 2.58 -2.13
CA LEU A 28 -0.17 3.31 -2.33
C LEU A 28 -0.50 3.51 -3.82
N MET A 29 0.49 3.89 -4.62
CA MET A 29 0.32 4.08 -6.06
C MET A 29 -0.08 2.77 -6.75
N ALA A 30 0.54 1.65 -6.36
CA ALA A 30 0.17 0.35 -6.87
C ALA A 30 -1.25 -0.06 -6.46
N LEU A 31 -1.70 0.26 -5.24
CA LEU A 31 -3.08 0.03 -4.81
C LEU A 31 -4.08 0.88 -5.59
N GLN A 32 -3.73 2.14 -5.88
CA GLN A 32 -4.55 3.00 -6.73
C GLN A 32 -4.65 2.41 -8.15
N TRP A 33 -3.53 1.93 -8.71
CA TRP A 33 -3.54 1.29 -10.02
C TRP A 33 -4.43 0.04 -10.03
N VAL A 34 -4.34 -0.81 -9.00
CA VAL A 34 -5.22 -1.99 -8.87
C VAL A 34 -6.67 -1.54 -8.78
N HIS A 35 -6.98 -0.59 -7.89
CA HIS A 35 -8.33 -0.06 -7.76
C HIS A 35 -8.86 0.43 -9.12
N ASP A 36 -8.07 1.16 -9.90
CA ASP A 36 -8.51 1.77 -11.15
C ASP A 36 -8.63 0.77 -12.31
N ASN A 37 -7.88 -0.33 -12.27
CA ASN A 37 -7.73 -1.22 -13.42
C ASN A 37 -8.23 -2.65 -13.21
N ILE A 38 -8.42 -3.13 -11.98
CA ILE A 38 -8.67 -4.56 -11.71
C ILE A 38 -9.96 -5.09 -12.36
N GLU A 39 -10.95 -4.22 -12.60
CA GLU A 39 -12.18 -4.57 -13.32
C GLU A 39 -11.92 -5.03 -14.77
N TYR A 40 -10.92 -4.46 -15.45
CA TYR A 40 -10.54 -4.90 -16.81
C TYR A 40 -9.92 -6.28 -16.85
N PHE A 41 -9.48 -6.79 -15.69
CA PHE A 41 -8.92 -8.13 -15.52
C PHE A 41 -9.95 -9.10 -14.91
N GLY A 42 -11.22 -8.69 -14.78
CA GLY A 42 -12.30 -9.50 -14.23
C GLY A 42 -12.33 -9.57 -12.69
N GLY A 43 -11.56 -8.73 -12.00
CA GLY A 43 -11.63 -8.62 -10.55
C GLY A 43 -12.63 -7.57 -10.06
N ASN A 44 -12.85 -7.53 -8.75
CA ASN A 44 -13.76 -6.56 -8.12
C ASN A 44 -12.96 -5.55 -7.31
N ARG A 45 -12.95 -4.27 -7.73
CA ARG A 45 -12.24 -3.19 -7.02
C ARG A 45 -12.71 -2.96 -5.59
N ASN A 46 -13.94 -3.35 -5.26
CA ASN A 46 -14.51 -3.23 -3.91
C ASN A 46 -14.19 -4.44 -3.02
N ASN A 47 -13.51 -5.45 -3.56
CA ASN A 47 -13.13 -6.66 -2.84
C ASN A 47 -11.67 -7.02 -3.12
N VAL A 48 -10.79 -6.11 -2.72
CA VAL A 48 -9.34 -6.32 -2.79
C VAL A 48 -8.83 -6.69 -1.40
N THR A 49 -8.07 -7.78 -1.29
CA THR A 49 -7.45 -8.19 -0.03
C THR A 49 -5.96 -7.91 -0.07
N LEU A 50 -5.48 -7.16 0.91
CA LEU A 50 -4.07 -6.90 1.14
C LEU A 50 -3.48 -8.00 2.03
N PHE A 51 -2.46 -8.70 1.54
CA PHE A 51 -1.73 -9.73 2.30
C PHE A 51 -0.22 -9.45 2.22
N GLY A 52 0.47 -9.69 3.32
CA GLY A 52 1.92 -9.54 3.41
C GLY A 52 2.48 -10.27 4.63
N GLU A 53 3.78 -10.52 4.61
CA GLU A 53 4.54 -11.19 5.68
C GLU A 53 5.66 -10.26 6.16
N SER A 54 6.04 -10.35 7.45
CA SER A 54 7.10 -9.52 8.05
C SER A 54 6.92 -8.02 7.76
N ALA A 55 7.91 -7.36 7.15
CA ALA A 55 7.82 -5.96 6.75
C ALA A 55 6.63 -5.67 5.81
N GLY A 56 6.19 -6.66 5.03
CA GLY A 56 4.97 -6.59 4.23
C GLY A 56 3.70 -6.57 5.10
N ALA A 57 3.63 -7.38 6.17
CA ALA A 57 2.50 -7.35 7.11
C ALA A 57 2.41 -6.01 7.85
N VAL A 58 3.56 -5.43 8.21
CA VAL A 58 3.62 -4.09 8.80
C VAL A 58 3.16 -3.04 7.79
N SER A 59 3.56 -3.17 6.51
CA SER A 59 3.10 -2.29 5.43
C SER A 59 1.59 -2.35 5.24
N VAL A 60 0.99 -3.55 5.24
CA VAL A 60 -0.47 -3.73 5.24
C VAL A 60 -1.10 -2.99 6.43
N SER A 61 -0.52 -3.13 7.61
CA SER A 61 -1.00 -2.43 8.82
C SER A 61 -0.94 -0.90 8.67
N PHE A 62 0.11 -0.35 8.06
CA PHE A 62 0.19 1.09 7.77
C PHE A 62 -0.90 1.53 6.78
N HIS A 63 -1.22 0.73 5.78
CA HIS A 63 -2.30 1.03 4.84
C HIS A 63 -3.70 0.97 5.49
N LEU A 64 -3.90 0.15 6.53
CA LEU A 64 -5.14 0.18 7.31
C LEU A 64 -5.29 1.48 8.11
N LEU A 65 -4.18 1.97 8.66
CA LEU A 65 -4.19 3.18 9.50
C LEU A 65 -4.24 4.46 8.66
N SER A 66 -3.54 4.48 7.52
CA SER A 66 -3.39 5.65 6.68
C SER A 66 -4.73 6.13 6.08
N PRO A 67 -5.12 7.40 6.26
CA PRO A 67 -6.31 7.94 5.62
C PRO A 67 -6.21 7.95 4.09
N LEU A 68 -4.98 8.02 3.54
CA LEU A 68 -4.75 8.03 2.10
C LEU A 68 -5.05 6.69 1.42
N SER A 69 -5.01 5.59 2.18
CA SER A 69 -5.25 4.24 1.66
C SER A 69 -6.71 3.81 1.82
N ARG A 70 -7.52 4.52 2.62
CA ARG A 70 -8.94 4.20 2.85
C ARG A 70 -9.85 4.41 1.65
N THR A 71 -9.41 5.21 0.67
CA THR A 71 -10.12 5.38 -0.61
C THR A 71 -10.15 4.08 -1.42
N CYS A 72 -9.16 3.20 -1.26
CA CYS A 72 -9.24 1.81 -1.67
C CYS A 72 -9.88 1.01 -0.53
N ARG A 73 -11.20 0.75 -0.59
CA ARG A 73 -11.87 -0.10 0.40
C ARG A 73 -11.38 -1.55 0.28
N CYS A 74 -10.28 -1.88 0.95
CA CYS A 74 -9.82 -3.25 1.17
C CYS A 74 -10.42 -3.77 2.49
N SER A 75 -11.24 -4.83 2.42
CA SER A 75 -11.72 -5.56 3.59
C SER A 75 -10.70 -6.65 3.96
N ILE A 76 -10.42 -6.84 5.25
CA ILE A 76 -9.67 -8.01 5.75
C ILE A 76 -10.66 -8.94 6.43
N GLU A 77 -10.78 -10.17 5.91
CA GLU A 77 -11.35 -11.28 6.67
C GLU A 77 -10.23 -11.96 7.45
N TRP A 78 -10.32 -11.89 8.79
CA TRP A 78 -9.54 -12.75 9.67
C TRP A 78 -10.31 -14.08 9.80
N HIS A 79 -9.82 -15.14 9.17
CA HIS A 79 -10.30 -16.49 9.52
C HIS A 79 -9.57 -16.92 10.80
N HIS A 80 -10.37 -17.16 11.85
CA HIS A 80 -9.95 -17.84 13.08
C HIS A 80 -9.79 -19.34 12.84
#